data_AF-A0A7W0ZEQ8-F1
#
_entry.id   AF-A0A7W0ZEQ8-F1
#
_cell.length_a   1.000
_cell.length_b   1.000
_cell.length_c   1.000
_cell.angle_alpha   90.00
_cell.angle_beta   90.00
_cell.angle_gamma   90.00
#
_symmetry.space_group_name_H-M   'P 1'
#
loop_
_entity.id
_entity.type
_entity.pdbx_description
1 polymer ?
#
loop_
_entity_poly.entity_id
_entity_poly.type
_entity_poly.pdbx_seq_one_letter_code
_entity_poly.pdbx_strand_id
1 'polypeptide(L)'
;MKPSDVPAEGIATVFPEGHVGVSDGQTVLVRVDPDLLDLPEGRSEWTPEGVLAYSKICTHVGCAVGLYRSEAQELLCPCHQSTFDVLRGAVPTFGPAARPLPQLPLSLDDEGYLTATGDFSEPPGPSFWNITDADEGGV
;
A
#
# COMPACT_ATOMS: atom_id res chain seq x y z
N MET A 1 -14.25 2.65 5.89
CA MET A 1 -14.85 3.38 4.74
C MET A 1 -15.21 2.39 3.65
N LYS A 2 -16.14 2.69 2.74
CA LYS A 2 -16.53 1.81 1.64
C LYS A 2 -15.59 1.97 0.44
N PRO A 3 -15.48 0.98 -0.47
CA PRO A 3 -14.69 1.11 -1.69
C PRO A 3 -15.05 2.35 -2.51
N SER A 4 -16.35 2.67 -2.59
CA SER A 4 -16.89 3.85 -3.28
C SER A 4 -16.30 5.18 -2.78
N ASP A 5 -15.90 5.24 -1.51
CA ASP A 5 -15.37 6.45 -0.87
C ASP A 5 -13.92 6.74 -1.25
N VAL A 6 -13.21 5.77 -1.84
CA VAL A 6 -11.85 5.98 -2.36
C VAL A 6 -11.94 6.78 -3.66
N PRO A 7 -11.18 7.89 -3.82
CA PRO A 7 -11.22 8.69 -5.05
C PRO A 7 -10.80 7.86 -6.28
N ALA A 8 -11.54 8.00 -7.39
CA ALA A 8 -11.22 7.28 -8.64
C ALA A 8 -9.88 7.72 -9.27
N GLU A 9 -9.55 9.00 -9.13
CA GLU A 9 -8.33 9.60 -9.70
C GLU A 9 -7.47 10.22 -8.59
N GLY A 10 -7.39 9.54 -7.45
CA GLY A 10 -6.70 10.07 -6.28
C GLY A 10 -6.36 8.98 -5.27
N ILE A 11 -6.05 9.44 -4.07
CA ILE A 11 -5.72 8.59 -2.94
C ILE A 11 -6.51 9.00 -1.71
N ALA A 12 -6.76 8.05 -0.82
CA ALA A 12 -7.19 8.33 0.54
C ALA A 12 -6.09 7.91 1.52
N THR A 13 -5.88 8.68 2.58
CA THR A 13 -5.03 8.24 3.69
C THR A 13 -5.93 7.73 4.81
N VAL A 14 -5.66 6.52 5.28
CA VAL A 14 -6.41 5.87 6.37
C VAL A 14 -5.47 5.42 7.47
N PHE A 15 -6.06 5.18 8.63
CA PHE A 15 -5.39 4.68 9.83
C PHE A 15 -6.21 3.51 10.39
N PRO A 16 -5.59 2.58 11.14
CA PRO A 16 -6.35 1.57 11.87
C PRO A 16 -7.31 2.23 12.85
N GLU A 17 -8.50 1.67 12.98
CA GLU A 17 -9.53 2.18 13.88
C GLU A 17 -9.01 2.22 15.33
N GLY A 18 -9.29 3.31 16.03
CA GLY A 18 -8.81 3.54 17.40
C GLY A 18 -7.31 3.86 17.53
N HIS A 19 -6.53 3.81 16.44
CA HIS A 19 -5.07 3.99 16.46
C HIS A 19 -4.63 5.13 15.52
N VAL A 20 -5.40 6.21 15.47
CA VAL A 20 -5.05 7.38 14.65
C VAL A 20 -3.76 8.02 15.16
N GLY A 21 -2.79 8.21 14.27
CA GLY A 21 -1.51 8.85 14.59
C GLY A 21 -0.37 7.89 14.97
N VAL A 22 -0.59 6.57 14.97
CA VAL A 22 0.54 5.62 15.01
C VAL A 22 1.37 5.79 13.74
N SER A 23 2.69 5.92 13.90
CA SER A 23 3.56 6.35 12.81
C SER A 23 3.62 5.36 11.67
N ASP A 24 3.57 4.06 11.98
CA ASP A 24 3.73 2.91 11.09
C ASP A 24 2.43 2.35 10.48
N GLY A 25 1.28 2.68 11.06
CA GLY A 25 -0.04 2.24 10.58
C GLY A 25 -0.64 3.10 9.46
N GLN A 26 0.03 4.18 9.04
CA GLN A 26 -0.46 5.04 7.97
C GLN A 26 -0.53 4.27 6.65
N THR A 27 -1.71 4.25 6.04
CA THR A 27 -1.98 3.49 4.81
C THR A 27 -2.53 4.42 3.74
N VAL A 28 -2.05 4.25 2.50
CA VAL A 28 -2.63 4.89 1.32
C VAL A 28 -3.55 3.91 0.60
N LEU A 29 -4.79 4.34 0.37
CA LEU A 29 -5.75 3.64 -0.48
C LEU A 29 -5.74 4.24 -1.88
N VAL A 30 -5.72 3.35 -2.86
CA VAL A 30 -5.85 3.68 -4.29
C VAL A 30 -6.93 2.78 -4.87
N ARG A 31 -7.79 3.31 -5.74
CA ARG A 31 -8.78 2.49 -6.46
C ARG A 31 -8.46 2.51 -7.94
N VAL A 32 -8.28 1.32 -8.51
CA VAL A 32 -7.89 1.12 -9.89
C VAL A 32 -8.92 0.23 -10.59
N ASP A 33 -8.85 0.16 -11.92
CA ASP A 33 -9.61 -0.86 -12.67
C ASP A 33 -9.02 -2.25 -12.36
N PRO A 34 -9.80 -3.19 -11.79
CA PRO A 34 -9.32 -4.52 -11.45
C PRO A 34 -8.69 -5.29 -12.62
N ASP A 35 -9.13 -5.02 -13.85
CA ASP A 35 -8.62 -5.70 -15.05
C ASP A 35 -7.18 -5.29 -15.41
N LEU A 36 -6.67 -4.21 -14.81
CA LEU A 36 -5.30 -3.74 -15.00
C LEU A 36 -4.30 -4.37 -14.00
N LEU A 37 -4.78 -5.13 -13.03
CA LEU A 37 -3.95 -5.68 -11.95
C LEU A 37 -3.08 -6.85 -12.42
N ASP A 38 -1.80 -6.77 -12.10
CA ASP A 38 -0.77 -7.80 -12.34
C ASP A 38 0.03 -7.98 -11.06
N LEU A 39 -0.67 -8.45 -10.01
CA LEU A 39 -0.15 -8.51 -8.64
C LEU A 39 0.65 -9.79 -8.39
N PRO A 40 1.54 -9.79 -7.38
CA PRO A 40 2.18 -11.01 -6.89
C PRO A 40 1.16 -12.10 -6.52
N GLU A 41 1.59 -13.36 -6.62
CA GLU A 41 0.76 -14.52 -6.30
C GLU A 41 0.13 -14.39 -4.90
N GLY A 42 -1.15 -14.74 -4.79
CA GLY A 42 -1.90 -14.67 -3.53
C GLY A 42 -2.43 -13.29 -3.15
N ARG A 43 -2.08 -12.21 -3.88
CA ARG A 43 -2.53 -10.84 -3.54
C ARG A 43 -3.77 -10.36 -4.30
N SER A 44 -4.25 -11.09 -5.30
CA SER A 44 -5.46 -10.72 -6.05
C SER A 44 -6.72 -10.69 -5.19
N GLU A 45 -6.77 -11.47 -4.10
CA GLU A 45 -7.93 -11.48 -3.19
C GLU A 45 -7.92 -10.31 -2.18
N TRP A 46 -6.82 -9.55 -2.11
CA TRP A 46 -6.63 -8.44 -1.17
C TRP A 46 -7.22 -7.12 -1.67
N THR A 47 -7.84 -7.12 -2.84
CA THR A 47 -8.20 -5.91 -3.58
C THR A 47 -9.69 -5.82 -3.90
N PRO A 48 -10.56 -5.76 -2.87
CA PRO A 48 -12.00 -5.71 -3.09
C PRO A 48 -12.35 -4.49 -3.95
N GLU A 49 -13.06 -4.74 -5.05
CA GLU A 49 -13.49 -3.71 -6.00
C GLU A 49 -12.33 -2.84 -6.55
N GLY A 50 -11.14 -3.42 -6.69
CA GLY A 50 -9.95 -2.72 -7.21
C GLY A 50 -9.30 -1.76 -6.22
N VAL A 51 -9.68 -1.80 -4.95
CA VAL A 51 -9.05 -1.00 -3.90
C VAL A 51 -7.77 -1.69 -3.41
N LEU A 52 -6.64 -1.00 -3.54
CA LEU A 52 -5.36 -1.43 -2.99
C LEU A 52 -5.01 -0.59 -1.77
N ALA A 53 -4.43 -1.23 -0.76
CA ALA A 53 -3.86 -0.57 0.41
C ALA A 53 -2.36 -0.82 0.47
N TYR A 54 -1.58 0.25 0.51
CA TYR A 54 -0.13 0.18 0.69
C TYR A 54 0.30 1.03 1.90
N SER A 55 1.41 0.66 2.54
CA SER A 55 2.02 1.52 3.55
C SER A 55 2.30 2.89 2.96
N LYS A 56 1.94 3.95 3.70
CA LYS A 56 2.26 5.33 3.34
C LYS A 56 3.74 5.63 3.56
N ILE A 57 4.51 4.75 4.19
CA ILE A 57 5.90 5.03 4.54
C ILE A 57 6.81 4.50 3.43
N CYS A 58 7.55 5.41 2.81
CA CYS A 58 8.52 5.08 1.79
C CYS A 58 9.62 4.15 2.36
N THR A 59 9.87 3.05 1.65
CA THR A 59 10.87 2.03 2.01
C THR A 59 12.33 2.48 1.85
N HIS A 60 12.58 3.68 1.33
CA HIS A 60 13.91 4.26 1.29
C HIS A 60 14.32 4.82 2.66
N VAL A 61 13.79 5.99 3.04
CA VAL A 61 14.17 6.70 4.28
C VAL A 61 12.96 7.21 5.08
N GLY A 62 11.77 6.65 4.84
CA GLY A 62 10.65 6.79 5.76
C GLY A 62 9.74 8.01 5.51
N CYS A 63 9.96 8.75 4.42
CA CYS A 63 9.05 9.83 4.05
C CYS A 63 7.64 9.33 3.73
N ALA A 64 6.64 10.17 4.00
CA ALA A 64 5.28 9.88 3.63
C ALA A 64 5.09 9.93 2.10
N VAL A 65 4.71 8.81 1.51
CA VAL A 65 4.20 8.69 0.15
C VAL A 65 2.82 9.33 0.10
N GLY A 66 2.60 10.25 -0.83
CA GLY A 66 1.37 11.06 -0.82
C GLY A 66 1.04 11.74 -2.13
N LEU A 67 1.82 11.50 -3.18
CA LEU A 67 1.52 11.97 -4.52
C LEU A 67 1.09 10.76 -5.36
N TYR A 68 0.12 10.97 -6.25
CA TYR A 68 -0.42 9.95 -7.11
C TYR A 68 -0.54 10.47 -8.54
N ARG A 69 -0.08 9.69 -9.51
CA ARG A 69 -0.25 9.94 -10.94
C ARG A 69 -1.28 8.95 -11.47
N SER A 70 -2.54 9.37 -11.52
CA SER A 70 -3.65 8.51 -11.93
C SER A 70 -3.48 7.96 -13.34
N GLU A 71 -3.01 8.73 -14.31
CA GLU A 71 -2.81 8.22 -15.69
C GLU A 71 -1.85 7.02 -15.77
N ALA A 72 -0.83 6.99 -14.91
CA ALA A 72 0.17 5.93 -14.86
C ALA A 72 -0.07 4.90 -13.74
N GLN A 73 -1.05 5.16 -12.85
CA GLN A 73 -1.31 4.39 -11.65
C GLN A 73 -0.04 4.25 -10.77
N GLU A 74 0.65 5.38 -10.53
CA GLU A 74 1.90 5.40 -9.78
C GLU A 74 1.79 6.22 -8.49
N LEU A 75 2.31 5.67 -7.39
CA LEU A 75 2.53 6.41 -6.14
C LEU A 75 3.93 7.01 -6.13
N LEU A 76 4.05 8.23 -5.60
CA LEU A 76 5.32 8.96 -5.57
C LEU A 76 5.65 9.46 -4.17
N CYS A 77 6.90 9.25 -3.78
CA CYS A 77 7.52 9.82 -2.60
C CYS A 77 8.11 11.19 -2.95
N PRO A 78 7.64 12.30 -2.34
CA PRO A 78 8.10 13.64 -2.70
C PRO A 78 9.55 13.94 -2.27
N CYS A 79 10.12 13.18 -1.34
CA CYS A 79 11.44 13.49 -0.80
C CYS A 79 12.58 13.23 -1.79
N HIS A 80 12.56 12.06 -2.44
CA HIS A 80 13.62 11.62 -3.34
C HIS A 80 13.07 10.99 -4.62
N GLN A 81 11.78 11.22 -4.89
CA GLN A 81 11.11 10.86 -6.14
C GLN A 81 11.08 9.35 -6.38
N SER A 82 11.10 8.53 -5.33
CA SER A 82 10.81 7.11 -5.48
C SER A 82 9.39 6.95 -6.04
N THR A 83 9.26 6.20 -7.12
CA THR A 83 7.99 5.95 -7.82
C THR A 83 7.67 4.47 -7.70
N PHE A 84 6.42 4.15 -7.41
CA PHE A 84 5.95 2.79 -7.15
C PHE A 84 4.76 2.47 -8.04
N ASP A 85 4.83 1.35 -8.76
CA ASP A 85 3.77 0.88 -9.66
C ASP A 85 2.69 0.14 -8.86
N VAL A 86 1.53 0.79 -8.68
CA VAL A 86 0.40 0.32 -7.88
C VAL A 86 -0.21 -0.96 -8.45
N LEU A 87 -0.16 -1.15 -9.77
CA LEU A 87 -0.74 -2.30 -10.46
C LEU A 87 0.09 -3.58 -10.28
N ARG A 88 1.36 -3.43 -9.89
CA ARG A 88 2.35 -4.52 -9.76
C ARG A 88 2.88 -4.66 -8.33
N GLY A 89 2.00 -4.48 -7.34
CA GLY A 89 2.34 -4.65 -5.93
C GLY A 89 3.21 -3.52 -5.35
N ALA A 90 3.09 -2.31 -5.89
CA ALA A 90 3.89 -1.14 -5.51
C ALA A 90 5.41 -1.35 -5.64
N VAL A 91 5.85 -2.12 -6.63
CA VAL A 91 7.27 -2.29 -6.96
C VAL A 91 7.89 -0.94 -7.37
N PRO A 92 9.09 -0.57 -6.87
CA PRO A 92 9.72 0.68 -7.26
C PRO A 92 10.16 0.64 -8.74
N THR A 93 9.75 1.64 -9.51
CA THR A 93 10.11 1.80 -10.94
C THR A 93 11.11 2.91 -11.18
N PHE A 94 11.29 3.81 -10.19
CA PHE A 94 12.23 4.91 -10.25
C PHE A 94 12.67 5.36 -8.85
N GLY A 95 13.80 6.07 -8.79
CA GLY A 95 14.35 6.65 -7.57
C GLY A 95 15.07 5.63 -6.67
N PRO A 96 15.41 6.00 -5.43
CA PRO A 96 16.32 5.23 -4.59
C PRO A 96 15.68 4.11 -3.74
N ALA A 97 14.36 3.93 -3.79
CA ALA A 97 13.72 2.86 -3.03
C ALA A 97 14.02 1.51 -3.70
N ALA A 98 14.49 0.54 -2.92
CA ALA A 98 14.86 -0.78 -3.43
C ALA A 98 13.84 -1.88 -3.11
N ARG A 99 12.82 -1.58 -2.30
CA ARG A 99 11.74 -2.51 -1.93
C ARG A 99 10.37 -1.94 -2.29
N PRO A 100 9.38 -2.81 -2.61
CA PRO A 100 8.01 -2.40 -2.76
C PRO A 100 7.45 -1.70 -1.52
N LEU A 101 6.39 -0.90 -1.66
CA LEU A 101 5.61 -0.52 -0.50
C LEU A 101 4.87 -1.77 0.01
N PRO A 102 4.93 -2.09 1.31
CA PRO A 102 4.17 -3.23 1.83
C PRO A 102 2.68 -3.07 1.60
N GLN A 103 2.03 -4.13 1.12
CA GLN A 103 0.60 -4.15 0.84
C GLN A 103 -0.15 -4.65 2.07
N LEU A 104 -1.28 -4.03 2.40
CA LEU A 104 -2.18 -4.47 3.47
C LEU A 104 -3.31 -5.30 2.84
N PRO A 105 -3.57 -6.54 3.31
CA PRO A 105 -4.65 -7.35 2.78
C PRO A 105 -6.01 -6.77 3.22
N LEU A 106 -6.90 -6.51 2.25
CA LEU A 106 -8.24 -5.98 2.51
C LEU A 106 -9.33 -7.01 2.18
N SER A 107 -10.44 -6.91 2.90
CA SER A 107 -11.73 -7.54 2.59
C SER A 107 -12.89 -6.57 2.78
N LEU A 108 -14.10 -7.00 2.46
CA LEU A 108 -15.34 -6.32 2.85
C LEU A 108 -15.98 -7.06 4.02
N ASP A 109 -16.47 -6.31 5.01
CA ASP A 109 -17.41 -6.85 5.99
C ASP A 109 -18.84 -6.98 5.42
N ASP A 110 -19.75 -7.50 6.25
CA ASP A 110 -21.14 -7.75 5.87
C ASP A 110 -21.92 -6.46 5.52
N GLU A 111 -21.42 -5.30 5.95
CA GLU A 111 -21.99 -3.97 5.68
C GLU A 111 -21.32 -3.26 4.49
N GLY A 112 -20.31 -3.89 3.89
CA GLY A 112 -19.55 -3.42 2.72
C GLY A 112 -18.46 -2.40 3.05
N TYR A 113 -17.96 -2.36 4.30
CA TYR A 113 -16.81 -1.56 4.66
C TYR A 113 -15.50 -2.33 4.47
N LEU A 114 -14.46 -1.60 4.07
CA LEU A 114 -13.11 -2.11 3.98
C LEU A 114 -12.58 -2.49 5.37
N THR A 115 -12.10 -3.71 5.49
CA THR A 115 -11.48 -4.27 6.70
C THR A 115 -10.12 -4.86 6.35
N ALA A 116 -9.11 -4.66 7.20
CA ALA A 116 -7.83 -5.34 7.05
C ALA A 116 -7.93 -6.76 7.61
N THR A 117 -7.44 -7.77 6.88
CA THR A 117 -7.51 -9.18 7.30
C THR A 117 -6.21 -9.70 7.90
N GLY A 118 -5.18 -8.85 7.96
CA GLY A 118 -3.87 -9.15 8.50
C GLY A 118 -2.98 -7.91 8.52
N ASP A 119 -1.72 -8.12 8.88
CA ASP A 119 -0.70 -7.08 8.86
C ASP A 119 -0.21 -6.80 7.42
N PHE A 120 0.63 -5.78 7.27
CA PHE A 120 1.33 -5.54 6.01
C PHE A 120 2.13 -6.77 5.59
N SER A 121 2.25 -6.98 4.27
CA SER A 121 3.01 -8.09 3.68
C SER A 121 4.49 -8.13 4.10
N GLU A 122 5.03 -7.00 4.55
CA GLU A 122 6.39 -6.80 5.04
C GLU A 122 6.41 -5.64 6.05
N PRO A 123 7.47 -5.49 6.87
CA PRO A 123 7.62 -4.33 7.75
C PRO A 123 7.56 -2.98 6.99
N PRO A 124 6.69 -2.04 7.41
CA PRO A 124 6.60 -0.72 6.79
C PRO A 124 7.84 0.13 7.06
N GLY A 125 8.20 0.96 6.08
CA GLY A 125 9.30 1.91 6.19
C GLY A 125 10.68 1.39 5.76
N PRO A 126 11.76 2.11 6.13
CA PRO A 126 13.12 1.85 5.65
C PRO A 126 13.61 0.44 5.92
N SER A 127 14.45 -0.08 5.02
CA SER A 127 15.20 -1.32 5.27
C SER A 127 16.16 -1.15 6.46
N PHE A 128 16.35 -2.23 7.23
CA PHE A 128 17.31 -2.34 8.32
C PHE A 128 18.07 -3.67 8.22
N TRP A 129 19.14 -3.85 9.01
CA TRP A 129 20.13 -4.93 8.78
C TRP A 129 19.63 -6.36 9.05
N ASN A 130 18.49 -6.53 9.75
CA ASN A 130 17.88 -7.83 10.03
C ASN A 130 16.44 -7.92 9.51
N ILE A 131 16.10 -7.17 8.46
CA ILE A 131 14.82 -7.37 7.78
C ILE A 131 14.89 -8.73 7.07
N THR A 132 14.07 -9.67 7.52
CA THR A 132 13.82 -10.94 6.84
C THR A 132 12.53 -10.77 6.04
N ASP A 133 12.47 -11.37 4.85
CA ASP A 133 11.19 -11.50 4.15
C ASP A 133 10.19 -12.15 5.12
N ALA A 134 8.93 -11.73 5.12
CA ALA A 134 7.92 -12.19 6.08
C ALA A 134 7.70 -13.73 6.07
N ASP A 135 8.31 -14.43 5.11
CA ASP A 135 8.35 -15.89 5.01
C ASP A 135 9.49 -16.57 5.82
N GLU A 136 10.47 -15.85 6.37
CA GLU A 136 11.61 -16.44 7.11
C GLU A 136 11.49 -16.40 8.64
N GLY A 137 10.27 -16.39 9.18
CA GLY A 137 10.00 -16.75 10.56
C GLY A 137 10.18 -15.61 11.57
N GLY A 138 9.11 -15.39 12.34
CA GLY A 138 9.07 -14.42 13.41
C GLY A 138 10.15 -14.61 14.48
N VAL A 139 10.38 -13.52 15.20
CA VAL A 139 10.93 -13.50 16.55
C VAL A 139 9.81 -13.41 17.56
#